data_AF-A0A2H3B8C3-F1
#
_entry.id   AF-A0A2H3B8C3-F1
#
_cell.length_a   1.000
_cell.length_b   1.000
_cell.length_c   1.000
_cell.angle_alpha   90.00
_cell.angle_beta   90.00
_cell.angle_gamma   90.00
#
_symmetry.space_group_name_H-M   'P 1'
#
loop_
_entity.id
_entity.type
_entity.pdbx_description
1 polymer ?
#
loop_
_entity_poly.entity_id
_entity_poly.type
_entity_poly.pdbx_seq_one_letter_code
_entity_poly.pdbx_strand_id
1 'polypeptide(L)'
;MAYVNTEALRERVEQHLNDTCISLDPVIQGTFHLIYHATMLKAGLVFVRVSHHFVDETCRPTKSKMLSEVDGKDAASIWESLSTEQKHKLSLAIGDLYSSILSLRFNAIGSIYEDRGHFFIGPMVTTEISAAHDTAPDPSKCGPHINAADWLVAVAQGDTKFALPATSEYRSPTHQSYVRSIVNDIKASPDLVADKTPIVLDHIDFSLQNIIVHSDDPTAISGVIDWEGARTVPMWAANPCFRWALFSPPEEQHHVHRILRDRIKATTPDWWRALGEETLPMRLLEQRARCSMWTPGSMNFDNPPHHFSVQIPNLLLVSSTRSVYSSISNGFAFLVSKMAASFLFKVSMIVVPSFMSYLLEYKCYIDIGAVSADLD
;
A
#
# COMPACT_ATOMS: atom_id res chain seq x y z
N MET A 1 -17.59 -20.44 -4.56
CA MET A 1 -17.95 -19.20 -5.28
C MET A 1 -19.01 -18.51 -4.44
N ALA A 2 -18.76 -17.31 -3.93
CA ALA A 2 -19.73 -16.61 -3.10
C ALA A 2 -20.92 -16.18 -3.99
N TYR A 3 -22.15 -16.45 -3.55
CA TYR A 3 -23.35 -16.07 -4.30
C TYR A 3 -23.80 -14.67 -3.89
N VAL A 4 -23.70 -13.70 -4.79
CA VAL A 4 -24.24 -12.35 -4.54
C VAL A 4 -25.68 -12.30 -5.04
N ASN A 5 -26.60 -11.85 -4.17
CA ASN A 5 -27.95 -11.50 -4.60
C ASN A 5 -27.88 -10.21 -5.43
N THR A 6 -27.83 -10.37 -6.75
CA THR A 6 -27.68 -9.26 -7.70
C THR A 6 -28.86 -8.31 -7.72
N GLU A 7 -30.07 -8.78 -7.37
CA GLU A 7 -31.26 -7.92 -7.31
C GLU A 7 -31.18 -6.97 -6.11
N ALA A 8 -30.84 -7.49 -4.93
CA ALA A 8 -30.62 -6.66 -3.76
C ALA A 8 -29.45 -5.69 -3.95
N LEU A 9 -28.42 -6.07 -4.72
CA LEU A 9 -27.32 -5.17 -5.08
C LEU A 9 -27.80 -4.06 -6.00
N ARG A 10 -28.60 -4.38 -7.02
CA ARG A 10 -29.21 -3.42 -7.95
C ARG A 10 -30.04 -2.39 -7.18
N GLU A 11 -30.97 -2.81 -6.34
CA GLU A 11 -31.83 -1.91 -5.55
C GLU A 11 -31.01 -0.92 -4.71
N ARG A 12 -29.92 -1.38 -4.08
CA ARG A 12 -29.03 -0.49 -3.31
C ARG A 12 -28.30 0.50 -4.18
N VAL A 13 -27.84 0.06 -5.34
CA VAL A 13 -27.16 0.93 -6.31
C VAL A 13 -28.12 2.04 -6.75
N GLU A 14 -29.35 1.68 -7.06
CA GLU A 14 -30.40 2.63 -7.45
C GLU A 14 -30.73 3.62 -6.33
N GLN A 15 -30.92 3.13 -5.11
CA GLN A 15 -31.21 3.95 -3.94
C GLN A 15 -30.07 4.92 -3.63
N HIS A 16 -28.81 4.46 -3.71
CA HIS A 16 -27.65 5.29 -3.36
C HIS A 16 -27.42 6.42 -4.37
N LEU A 17 -27.60 6.15 -5.67
CA LEU A 17 -27.43 7.16 -6.72
C LEU A 17 -28.69 7.97 -7.01
N ASN A 18 -29.82 7.58 -6.42
CA ASN A 18 -31.13 8.10 -6.78
C ASN A 18 -31.35 8.03 -8.32
N ASP A 19 -30.98 6.90 -8.90
CA ASP A 19 -30.95 6.64 -10.35
C ASP A 19 -31.37 5.20 -10.67
N THR A 20 -31.82 4.93 -11.90
CA THR A 20 -32.28 3.60 -12.31
C THR A 20 -31.15 2.80 -12.91
N CYS A 21 -30.95 1.57 -12.45
CA CYS A 21 -29.92 0.66 -12.93
C CYS A 21 -30.47 -0.18 -14.09
N ILE A 22 -30.02 0.13 -15.30
CA ILE A 22 -30.40 -0.55 -16.55
C ILE A 22 -29.83 -1.97 -16.56
N SER A 23 -28.51 -2.12 -16.36
CA SER A 23 -27.83 -3.41 -16.31
C SER A 23 -26.86 -3.49 -15.13
N LEU A 24 -26.60 -4.71 -14.65
CA LEU A 24 -25.66 -4.98 -13.57
C LEU A 24 -24.93 -6.30 -13.88
N ASP A 25 -23.72 -6.19 -14.42
CA ASP A 25 -22.99 -7.31 -15.01
C ASP A 25 -21.70 -7.57 -14.21
N PRO A 26 -21.38 -8.82 -13.83
CA PRO A 26 -20.14 -9.14 -13.15
C PRO A 26 -18.95 -9.01 -14.10
N VAL A 27 -17.85 -8.45 -13.61
CA VAL A 27 -16.67 -8.10 -14.43
C VAL A 27 -15.50 -8.98 -14.04
N ILE A 28 -15.05 -8.85 -12.79
CA ILE A 28 -13.86 -9.48 -12.26
C ILE A 28 -14.15 -9.97 -10.84
N GLN A 29 -13.65 -11.16 -10.54
CA GLN A 29 -13.54 -11.66 -9.18
C GLN A 29 -12.11 -11.41 -8.68
N GLY A 30 -11.98 -10.46 -7.76
CA GLY A 30 -10.77 -10.29 -6.96
C GLY A 30 -10.71 -11.32 -5.82
N THR A 31 -9.56 -11.40 -5.16
CA THR A 31 -9.35 -12.29 -4.01
C THR A 31 -10.32 -12.00 -2.86
N PHE A 32 -10.68 -10.72 -2.66
CA PHE A 32 -11.49 -10.26 -1.52
C PHE A 32 -12.81 -9.58 -1.92
N HIS A 33 -13.04 -9.38 -3.22
CA HIS A 33 -14.19 -8.67 -3.71
C HIS A 33 -14.64 -9.14 -5.10
N LEU A 34 -15.89 -8.86 -5.43
CA LEU A 34 -16.47 -8.95 -6.76
C LEU A 34 -16.69 -7.54 -7.30
N ILE A 35 -16.36 -7.32 -8.57
CA ILE A 35 -16.60 -6.06 -9.26
C ILE A 35 -17.73 -6.25 -10.27
N TYR A 36 -18.69 -5.33 -10.24
CA TYR A 36 -19.78 -5.26 -11.20
C TYR A 36 -19.71 -3.94 -11.99
N HIS A 37 -20.08 -4.00 -13.26
CA HIS A 37 -20.46 -2.83 -14.06
C HIS A 37 -21.95 -2.61 -13.88
N ALA A 38 -22.33 -1.45 -13.35
CA ALA A 38 -23.73 -1.02 -13.32
C ALA A 38 -23.92 0.09 -14.35
N THR A 39 -24.81 -0.14 -15.32
CA THR A 39 -25.18 0.91 -16.28
C THR A 39 -26.39 1.65 -15.72
N MET A 40 -26.20 2.89 -15.31
CA MET A 40 -27.23 3.74 -14.72
C MET A 40 -27.85 4.66 -15.78
N LEU A 41 -29.15 4.96 -15.63
CA LEU A 41 -29.91 5.73 -16.62
C LEU A 41 -29.41 7.18 -16.77
N LYS A 42 -29.03 7.85 -15.69
CA LYS A 42 -28.53 9.23 -15.70
C LYS A 42 -27.02 9.30 -15.46
N ALA A 43 -26.50 8.50 -14.53
CA ALA A 43 -25.09 8.53 -14.15
C ALA A 43 -24.16 7.79 -15.13
N GLY A 44 -24.70 7.03 -16.08
CA GLY A 44 -23.91 6.24 -17.02
C GLY A 44 -23.27 5.02 -16.36
N LEU A 45 -22.07 4.63 -16.80
CA LEU A 45 -21.38 3.46 -16.28
C LEU A 45 -20.75 3.74 -14.92
N VAL A 46 -21.03 2.89 -13.92
CA VAL A 46 -20.41 2.93 -12.59
C VAL A 46 -19.88 1.56 -12.17
N PHE A 47 -18.81 1.56 -11.37
CA PHE A 47 -18.20 0.33 -10.87
C PHE A 47 -18.65 0.07 -9.44
N VAL A 48 -19.13 -1.14 -9.18
CA VAL A 48 -19.62 -1.55 -7.86
C VAL A 48 -18.72 -2.64 -7.31
N ARG A 49 -17.97 -2.31 -6.26
CA ARG A 49 -17.12 -3.27 -5.54
C ARG A 49 -17.89 -3.86 -4.35
N VAL A 50 -17.99 -5.18 -4.31
CA VAL A 50 -18.70 -5.95 -3.27
C VAL A 50 -17.72 -6.88 -2.58
N SER A 51 -17.54 -6.77 -1.26
CA SER A 51 -16.61 -7.64 -0.52
C SER A 51 -17.19 -9.05 -0.29
N HIS A 52 -16.36 -10.09 -0.43
CA HIS A 52 -16.76 -11.50 -0.22
C HIS A 52 -17.21 -11.79 1.22
N HIS A 53 -16.72 -11.04 2.20
CA HIS A 53 -16.98 -11.29 3.63
C HIS A 53 -18.41 -10.96 4.09
N PHE A 54 -19.29 -10.51 3.19
CA PHE A 54 -20.65 -10.09 3.53
C PHE A 54 -21.76 -10.88 2.81
N VAL A 55 -21.43 -12.06 2.29
CA VAL A 55 -22.43 -13.00 1.78
C VAL A 55 -22.96 -13.84 2.95
N ASP A 56 -23.76 -13.21 3.81
CA ASP A 56 -24.58 -13.94 4.79
C ASP A 56 -25.86 -14.42 4.09
N GLU A 57 -26.17 -15.72 4.23
CA GLU A 57 -27.40 -16.36 3.74
C GLU A 57 -28.68 -15.65 4.26
N THR A 58 -28.56 -14.83 5.31
CA THR A 58 -29.67 -14.12 5.95
C THR A 58 -29.96 -12.70 5.43
N CYS A 59 -29.49 -12.31 4.23
CA CYS A 59 -29.88 -11.05 3.57
C CYS A 59 -29.55 -9.76 4.36
N ARG A 60 -28.52 -9.75 5.22
CA ARG A 60 -28.05 -8.50 5.81
C ARG A 60 -27.31 -7.63 4.78
N PRO A 61 -27.34 -6.30 4.92
CA PRO A 61 -26.81 -5.41 3.89
C PRO A 61 -25.30 -5.61 3.66
N THR A 62 -24.99 -6.23 2.52
CA THR A 62 -23.68 -6.24 1.88
C THR A 62 -23.21 -4.80 1.66
N LYS A 63 -22.06 -4.43 2.23
CA LYS A 63 -21.44 -3.14 1.95
C LYS A 63 -20.94 -3.13 0.51
N SER A 64 -21.47 -2.22 -0.30
CA SER A 64 -21.02 -1.95 -1.66
C SER A 64 -20.49 -0.52 -1.73
N LYS A 65 -19.34 -0.32 -2.37
CA LYS A 65 -18.83 1.02 -2.67
C LYS A 65 -18.92 1.26 -4.17
N MET A 66 -19.37 2.47 -4.51
CA MET A 66 -19.36 2.97 -5.86
C MET A 66 -18.07 3.70 -6.15
N LEU A 67 -17.51 3.43 -7.32
CA LEU A 67 -16.29 4.05 -7.80
C LEU A 67 -16.59 4.66 -9.16
N SER A 68 -16.10 5.88 -9.36
CA SER A 68 -16.00 6.47 -10.69
C SER A 68 -14.99 5.68 -11.51
N GLU A 69 -15.32 5.41 -12.77
CA GLU A 69 -14.38 4.81 -13.72
C GLU A 69 -13.19 5.75 -13.95
N VAL A 70 -11.99 5.16 -14.01
CA VAL A 70 -10.80 5.84 -14.54
C VAL A 70 -10.66 5.37 -15.98
N ASP A 71 -10.86 6.28 -16.93
CA ASP A 71 -10.70 5.96 -18.35
C ASP A 71 -9.23 5.58 -18.65
N GLY A 72 -9.05 4.43 -19.29
CA GLY A 72 -7.76 3.91 -19.66
C GLY A 72 -7.64 2.38 -19.58
N LYS A 73 -6.40 1.92 -19.64
CA LYS A 73 -6.03 0.50 -19.50
C LYS A 73 -5.03 0.34 -18.38
N ASP A 74 -5.05 -0.79 -17.68
CA ASP A 74 -3.98 -1.09 -16.75
C ASP A 74 -2.64 -1.23 -17.51
N ALA A 75 -1.57 -0.68 -16.94
CA ALA A 75 -0.27 -0.64 -17.59
C ALA A 75 0.31 -2.03 -17.81
N ALA A 76 -0.06 -3.02 -16.99
CA ALA A 76 0.39 -4.40 -17.13
C ALA A 76 -0.17 -5.06 -18.39
N SER A 77 -1.46 -4.88 -18.71
CA SER A 77 -2.11 -5.54 -19.85
C SER A 77 -1.60 -5.06 -21.21
N ILE A 78 -1.09 -3.84 -21.29
CA ILE A 78 -0.52 -3.29 -22.52
C ILE A 78 1.01 -3.35 -22.56
N TRP A 79 1.69 -3.69 -21.46
CA TRP A 79 3.15 -3.56 -21.31
C TRP A 79 3.93 -4.19 -22.45
N GLU A 80 3.57 -5.42 -22.84
CA GLU A 80 4.26 -6.17 -23.90
C GLU A 80 4.09 -5.56 -25.30
N SER A 81 3.06 -4.73 -25.50
CA SER A 81 2.82 -4.02 -26.76
C SER A 81 3.58 -2.68 -26.86
N LEU A 82 4.11 -2.19 -25.74
CA LEU A 82 4.83 -0.91 -25.70
C LEU A 82 6.20 -1.03 -26.35
N SER A 83 6.59 -0.01 -27.11
CA SER A 83 7.96 0.12 -27.58
C SER A 83 8.93 0.38 -26.42
N THR A 84 10.22 0.12 -26.62
CA THR A 84 11.27 0.41 -25.62
C THR A 84 11.23 1.87 -25.16
N GLU A 85 10.98 2.81 -26.08
CA GLU A 85 10.88 4.23 -25.76
C GLU A 85 9.64 4.53 -24.90
N GLN A 86 8.49 3.92 -25.21
CA GLN A 86 7.26 4.06 -24.42
C GLN A 86 7.43 3.46 -23.02
N LYS A 87 8.02 2.26 -22.90
CA LYS A 87 8.34 1.64 -21.60
C LYS A 87 9.25 2.55 -20.77
N HIS A 88 10.27 3.15 -21.39
CA HIS A 88 11.16 4.11 -20.72
C HIS A 88 10.40 5.34 -20.21
N LYS A 89 9.59 5.98 -21.07
CA LYS A 89 8.77 7.16 -20.72
C LYS A 89 7.78 6.85 -19.59
N LEU A 90 7.06 5.73 -19.70
CA LEU A 90 6.12 5.28 -18.67
C LEU A 90 6.85 4.99 -17.35
N SER A 91 8.04 4.38 -17.38
CA SER A 91 8.85 4.15 -16.18
C SER A 91 9.24 5.45 -15.47
N LEU A 92 9.58 6.50 -16.23
CA LEU A 92 9.85 7.82 -15.64
C LEU A 92 8.58 8.42 -15.01
N ALA A 93 7.44 8.33 -15.69
CA ALA A 93 6.16 8.83 -15.19
C ALA A 93 5.73 8.10 -13.90
N ILE A 94 5.91 6.78 -13.82
CA ILE A 94 5.65 5.99 -12.60
C ILE A 94 6.57 6.44 -11.46
N GLY A 95 7.83 6.78 -11.75
CA GLY A 95 8.78 7.31 -10.77
C GLY A 95 8.34 8.66 -10.21
N ASP A 96 7.84 9.55 -11.08
CA ASP A 96 7.29 10.85 -10.69
C ASP A 96 6.01 10.72 -9.85
N LEU A 97 5.13 9.80 -10.25
CA LEU A 97 3.93 9.47 -9.50
C LEU A 97 4.28 8.95 -8.09
N TYR A 98 5.19 7.98 -7.98
CA TYR A 98 5.58 7.44 -6.68
C TYR A 98 6.28 8.49 -5.81
N SER A 99 7.09 9.35 -6.41
CA SER A 99 7.68 10.51 -5.71
C SER A 99 6.61 11.46 -5.16
N SER A 100 5.51 11.65 -5.91
CA SER A 100 4.38 12.46 -5.47
C SER A 100 3.67 11.82 -4.26
N ILE A 101 3.47 10.49 -4.27
CA ILE A 101 2.95 9.73 -3.11
C ILE A 101 3.87 9.91 -1.90
N LEU A 102 5.18 9.72 -2.10
CA LEU A 102 6.20 9.91 -1.06
C LEU A 102 6.36 11.37 -0.62
N SER A 103 5.76 12.35 -1.30
CA SER A 103 5.79 13.76 -0.89
C SER A 103 4.70 14.12 0.13
N LEU A 104 3.68 13.26 0.25
CA LEU A 104 2.63 13.42 1.27
C LEU A 104 3.21 13.16 2.66
N ARG A 105 2.84 14.01 3.62
CA ARG A 105 3.37 13.98 4.99
C ARG A 105 2.25 13.80 5.99
N PHE A 106 2.48 12.92 6.94
CA PHE A 106 1.53 12.60 8.01
C PHE A 106 2.20 12.72 9.37
N ASN A 107 1.38 12.81 10.40
CA ASN A 107 1.81 12.94 11.80
C ASN A 107 1.66 11.62 12.59
N ALA A 108 1.10 10.58 11.98
CA ALA A 108 0.91 9.28 12.60
C ALA A 108 0.99 8.15 11.58
N ILE A 109 1.37 6.97 12.07
CA ILE A 109 1.47 5.69 11.38
C ILE A 109 0.15 4.93 11.60
N GLY A 110 -0.55 4.60 10.52
CA GLY A 110 -1.87 3.99 10.60
C GLY A 110 -2.50 3.75 9.24
N SER A 111 -3.71 3.20 9.22
CA SER A 111 -4.51 3.13 8.00
C SER A 111 -5.24 4.45 7.75
N ILE A 112 -5.57 4.74 6.50
CA ILE A 112 -6.37 5.92 6.13
C ILE A 112 -7.85 5.57 6.23
N TYR A 113 -8.58 6.43 6.92
CA TYR A 113 -10.02 6.34 7.09
C TYR A 113 -10.70 7.58 6.55
N GLU A 114 -11.94 7.41 6.10
CA GLU A 114 -12.83 8.44 5.61
C GLU A 114 -14.09 8.42 6.48
N ASP A 115 -14.41 9.56 7.09
CA ASP A 115 -15.68 9.79 7.76
C ASP A 115 -16.33 11.04 7.14
N ARG A 116 -17.46 10.86 6.45
CA ARG A 116 -18.23 11.95 5.81
C ARG A 116 -17.38 12.85 4.90
N GLY A 117 -16.47 12.25 4.12
CA GLY A 117 -15.55 12.96 3.21
C GLY A 117 -14.32 13.57 3.88
N HIS A 118 -14.16 13.43 5.20
CA HIS A 118 -12.96 13.82 5.93
C HIS A 118 -12.04 12.63 6.13
N PHE A 119 -10.77 12.84 5.78
CA PHE A 119 -9.73 11.82 5.88
C PHE A 119 -8.95 11.96 7.18
N PHE A 120 -8.71 10.84 7.86
CA PHE A 120 -7.88 10.79 9.06
C PHE A 120 -7.05 9.50 9.13
N ILE A 121 -5.99 9.54 9.93
CA ILE A 121 -5.16 8.36 10.20
C ILE A 121 -5.68 7.68 11.45
N GLY A 122 -6.08 6.42 11.32
CA GLY A 122 -6.65 5.62 12.38
C GLY A 122 -5.84 4.36 12.67
N PRO A 123 -6.45 3.39 13.37
CA PRO A 123 -5.84 2.08 13.65
C PRO A 123 -5.25 1.43 12.39
N MET A 124 -4.03 0.91 12.49
CA MET A 124 -3.38 0.14 11.44
C MET A 124 -3.98 -1.25 11.35
N VAL A 125 -4.48 -1.61 10.17
CA VAL A 125 -4.92 -2.98 9.89
C VAL A 125 -4.16 -3.54 8.71
N THR A 126 -3.49 -4.68 8.94
CA THR A 126 -2.78 -5.41 7.90
C THR A 126 -3.69 -6.50 7.35
N THR A 127 -4.05 -6.39 6.08
CA THR A 127 -4.76 -7.41 5.30
C THR A 127 -3.81 -8.55 4.96
N GLU A 128 -3.59 -9.45 5.92
CA GLU A 128 -3.11 -10.79 5.58
C GLU A 128 -4.29 -11.66 5.17
N ILE A 129 -4.06 -12.54 4.19
CA ILE A 129 -5.00 -13.54 3.67
C ILE A 129 -5.26 -14.57 4.78
N SER A 130 -5.97 -14.18 5.84
CA SER A 130 -6.49 -15.13 6.82
C SER A 130 -7.72 -15.78 6.21
N ALA A 131 -7.63 -17.08 5.96
CA ALA A 131 -8.77 -17.92 5.61
C ALA A 131 -9.82 -18.02 6.74
N ALA A 132 -9.50 -17.49 7.94
CA ALA A 132 -10.39 -17.48 9.08
C ALA A 132 -11.15 -16.14 9.17
N HIS A 133 -12.46 -16.27 9.20
CA HIS A 133 -13.45 -15.24 9.48
C HIS A 133 -13.33 -14.68 10.92
N ASP A 134 -13.37 -13.34 11.00
CA ASP A 134 -14.22 -12.56 11.91
C ASP A 134 -13.77 -12.21 13.34
N THR A 135 -12.56 -11.70 13.53
CA THR A 135 -12.41 -10.61 14.52
C THR A 135 -11.43 -9.56 14.03
N ALA A 136 -11.96 -8.35 13.80
CA ALA A 136 -11.14 -7.19 13.51
C ALA A 136 -10.10 -6.97 14.62
N PRO A 137 -8.93 -6.42 14.28
CA PRO A 137 -7.94 -6.00 15.26
C PRO A 137 -8.53 -5.13 16.37
N ASP A 138 -8.03 -5.27 17.60
CA ASP A 138 -8.43 -4.42 18.72
C ASP A 138 -7.96 -2.98 18.46
N PRO A 139 -8.88 -2.01 18.25
CA PRO A 139 -8.50 -0.64 17.90
C PRO A 139 -7.58 0.02 18.93
N SER A 140 -7.68 -0.40 20.21
CA SER A 140 -6.84 0.15 21.28
C SER A 140 -5.37 -0.24 21.19
N LYS A 141 -5.03 -1.25 20.37
CA LYS A 141 -3.66 -1.78 20.21
C LYS A 141 -3.06 -1.50 18.84
N CYS A 142 -3.88 -1.08 17.89
CA CYS A 142 -3.50 -0.92 16.49
C CYS A 142 -3.07 0.49 16.11
N GLY A 143 -3.05 1.42 17.07
CA GLY A 143 -2.75 2.82 16.80
C GLY A 143 -4.00 3.66 16.51
N PRO A 144 -3.86 4.83 15.87
CA PRO A 144 -2.68 5.29 15.13
C PRO A 144 -1.44 5.48 16.04
N HIS A 145 -0.25 5.17 15.54
CA HIS A 145 1.00 5.26 16.29
C HIS A 145 1.75 6.55 15.94
N ILE A 146 2.36 7.20 16.94
CA ILE A 146 3.11 8.44 16.74
C ILE A 146 4.61 8.21 16.51
N ASN A 147 5.11 6.99 16.75
CA ASN A 147 6.50 6.62 16.56
C ASN A 147 6.63 5.18 16.06
N ALA A 148 7.77 4.89 15.43
CA ALA A 148 8.03 3.59 14.82
C ALA A 148 8.15 2.45 15.84
N ALA A 149 8.68 2.70 17.04
CA ALA A 149 8.85 1.65 18.05
C ALA A 149 7.50 1.07 18.49
N ASP A 150 6.52 1.92 18.82
CA ASP A 150 5.19 1.48 19.24
C ASP A 150 4.47 0.75 18.10
N TRP A 151 4.61 1.24 16.87
CA TRP A 151 4.08 0.56 15.69
C TRP A 151 4.70 -0.83 15.49
N LEU A 152 6.03 -0.95 15.55
CA LEU A 152 6.70 -2.24 15.39
C LEU A 152 6.38 -3.21 16.52
N VAL A 153 6.17 -2.72 17.75
CA VAL A 153 5.68 -3.55 18.86
C VAL A 153 4.31 -4.13 18.54
N ALA A 154 3.36 -3.31 18.07
CA ALA A 154 2.03 -3.77 17.69
C ALA A 154 2.08 -4.80 16.54
N VAL A 155 2.94 -4.57 15.53
CA VAL A 155 3.17 -5.53 14.44
C VAL A 155 3.74 -6.85 14.98
N ALA A 156 4.77 -6.78 15.85
CA ALA A 156 5.41 -7.97 16.42
C ALA A 156 4.46 -8.77 17.31
N GLN A 157 3.54 -8.12 17.99
CA GLN A 157 2.51 -8.77 18.82
C GLN A 157 1.35 -9.33 17.99
N GLY A 158 1.30 -9.05 16.69
CA GLY A 158 0.19 -9.41 15.82
C GLY A 158 -1.07 -8.59 16.08
N ASP A 159 -0.96 -7.48 16.82
CA ASP A 159 -2.10 -6.66 17.18
C ASP A 159 -2.74 -6.02 15.95
N THR A 160 -1.98 -5.71 14.90
CA THR A 160 -2.49 -5.13 13.64
C THR A 160 -3.18 -6.14 12.71
N LYS A 161 -3.19 -7.43 13.07
CA LYS A 161 -3.71 -8.53 12.24
C LYS A 161 -5.09 -8.96 12.74
N PHE A 162 -5.89 -9.51 11.82
CA PHE A 162 -7.13 -10.18 12.20
C PHE A 162 -6.81 -11.36 13.13
N ALA A 163 -7.62 -11.53 14.18
CA ALA A 163 -7.32 -12.50 15.21
C ALA A 163 -7.33 -13.92 14.65
N LEU A 164 -6.27 -14.68 14.93
CA LEU A 164 -6.23 -16.10 14.62
C LEU A 164 -7.06 -16.91 15.62
N PRO A 165 -7.62 -18.07 15.21
CA PRO A 165 -8.34 -18.97 16.10
C PRO A 165 -7.55 -19.28 17.37
N ALA A 166 -8.26 -19.49 18.48
CA ALA A 166 -7.64 -19.75 19.78
C ALA A 166 -6.72 -20.98 19.81
N THR A 167 -6.88 -21.89 18.85
CA THR A 167 -6.13 -23.13 18.68
C THR A 167 -4.83 -22.97 17.88
N SER A 168 -4.46 -21.76 17.45
CA SER A 168 -3.25 -21.58 16.63
C SER A 168 -1.97 -21.88 17.41
N GLU A 169 -1.00 -22.55 16.77
CA GLU A 169 0.34 -22.86 17.32
C GLU A 169 1.13 -21.61 17.79
N TYR A 170 0.72 -20.42 17.31
CA TYR A 170 1.23 -19.10 17.72
C TYR A 170 0.96 -18.74 19.18
N ARG A 171 0.29 -19.59 19.95
CA ARG A 171 0.09 -19.40 21.39
C ARG A 171 1.02 -20.24 22.28
N SER A 172 1.94 -21.02 21.69
CA SER A 172 2.89 -21.81 22.48
C SER A 172 3.81 -20.92 23.35
N PRO A 173 4.25 -21.37 24.54
CA PRO A 173 5.16 -20.61 25.39
C PRO A 173 6.48 -20.24 24.69
N THR A 174 6.97 -21.12 23.81
CA THR A 174 8.16 -20.88 22.98
C THR A 174 7.95 -19.72 22.03
N HIS A 175 6.82 -19.70 21.31
CA HIS A 175 6.49 -18.59 20.40
C HIS A 175 6.31 -17.27 21.16
N GLN A 176 5.60 -17.27 22.29
CA GLN A 176 5.45 -16.07 23.12
C GLN A 176 6.79 -15.54 23.64
N SER A 177 7.73 -16.41 23.97
CA SER A 177 9.08 -16.02 24.39
C SER A 177 9.88 -15.42 23.23
N TYR A 178 9.71 -15.96 22.02
CA TYR A 178 10.30 -15.40 20.80
C TYR A 178 9.75 -14.01 20.48
N VAL A 179 8.42 -13.82 20.49
CA VAL A 179 7.78 -12.51 20.31
C VAL A 179 8.25 -11.52 21.36
N ARG A 180 8.34 -11.93 22.64
CA ARG A 180 8.84 -11.07 23.72
C ARG A 180 10.30 -10.64 23.48
N SER A 181 11.13 -11.53 22.96
CA SER A 181 12.51 -11.20 22.58
C SER A 181 12.55 -10.11 21.50
N ILE A 182 11.74 -10.24 20.44
CA ILE A 182 11.64 -9.22 19.38
C ILE A 182 11.15 -7.88 19.96
N VAL A 183 10.11 -7.90 20.79
CA VAL A 183 9.59 -6.68 21.44
C VAL A 183 10.65 -6.00 22.31
N ASN A 184 11.46 -6.77 23.03
CA ASN A 184 12.57 -6.23 23.82
C ASN A 184 13.64 -5.58 22.92
N ASP A 185 14.00 -6.23 21.81
CA ASP A 185 14.97 -5.68 20.85
C ASP A 185 14.47 -4.37 20.22
N ILE A 186 13.18 -4.31 19.87
CA ILE A 186 12.53 -3.09 19.35
C ILE A 186 12.60 -1.96 20.38
N LYS A 187 12.20 -2.23 21.64
CA LYS A 187 12.20 -1.23 22.71
C LYS A 187 13.60 -0.77 23.11
N ALA A 188 14.60 -1.63 22.98
CA ALA A 188 15.98 -1.33 23.31
C ALA A 188 16.73 -0.64 22.15
N SER A 189 16.14 -0.54 20.96
CA SER A 189 16.79 0.05 19.78
C SER A 189 16.97 1.57 19.94
N PRO A 190 18.22 2.07 19.98
CA PRO A 190 18.45 3.51 20.00
C PRO A 190 18.05 4.18 18.68
N ASP A 191 18.13 3.46 17.56
CA ASP A 191 17.78 3.97 16.23
C ASP A 191 16.29 4.31 16.13
N LEU A 192 15.41 3.46 16.65
CA LEU A 192 13.96 3.72 16.68
C LEU A 192 13.60 4.88 17.62
N VAL A 193 14.31 5.05 18.73
CA VAL A 193 14.11 6.17 19.66
C VAL A 193 14.58 7.49 19.02
N ALA A 194 15.67 7.43 18.26
CA ALA A 194 16.22 8.57 17.54
C ALA A 194 15.52 8.84 16.20
N ASP A 195 14.59 7.99 15.76
CA ASP A 195 13.94 8.12 14.46
C ASP A 195 13.22 9.48 14.33
N LYS A 196 13.60 10.21 13.27
CA LYS A 196 13.00 11.48 12.84
C LYS A 196 12.60 11.44 11.38
N THR A 197 12.56 10.24 10.78
CA THR A 197 12.15 10.12 9.38
C THR A 197 10.70 10.56 9.21
N PRO A 198 10.37 11.24 8.10
CA PRO A 198 8.99 11.64 7.85
C PRO A 198 8.08 10.41 7.73
N ILE A 199 6.83 10.56 8.17
CA ILE A 199 5.79 9.57 7.89
C ILE A 199 5.14 9.92 6.55
N VAL A 200 5.05 8.92 5.66
CA VAL A 200 4.60 9.07 4.27
C VAL A 200 3.51 8.07 3.93
N LEU A 201 2.84 8.27 2.79
CA LEU A 201 1.86 7.32 2.25
C LEU A 201 2.55 6.11 1.60
N ASP A 202 2.04 4.92 1.89
CA ASP A 202 2.43 3.64 1.31
C ASP A 202 1.19 2.96 0.70
N HIS A 203 1.25 2.67 -0.60
CA HIS A 203 0.18 1.97 -1.34
C HIS A 203 0.16 0.45 -1.05
N ILE A 204 1.24 -0.12 -0.50
CA ILE A 204 1.47 -1.56 -0.25
C ILE A 204 1.51 -2.49 -1.49
N ASP A 205 0.71 -2.22 -2.52
CA ASP A 205 0.67 -2.98 -3.78
C ASP A 205 0.86 -2.07 -5.01
N PHE A 206 1.94 -1.29 -5.01
CA PHE A 206 2.26 -0.37 -6.11
C PHE A 206 2.85 -1.12 -7.32
N SER A 207 1.98 -1.75 -8.11
CA SER A 207 2.32 -2.57 -9.28
C SER A 207 1.71 -2.02 -10.58
N LEU A 208 2.19 -2.50 -11.75
CA LEU A 208 1.65 -2.09 -13.04
C LEU A 208 0.16 -2.42 -13.24
N GLN A 209 -0.37 -3.41 -12.51
CA GLN A 209 -1.80 -3.75 -12.57
C GLN A 209 -2.67 -2.68 -11.93
N ASN A 210 -2.10 -1.91 -10.99
CA ASN A 210 -2.78 -0.87 -10.25
C ASN A 210 -2.51 0.53 -10.82
N ILE A 211 -1.84 0.63 -11.98
CA ILE A 211 -1.56 1.89 -12.68
C ILE A 211 -2.37 1.92 -13.97
N ILE A 212 -3.22 2.92 -14.11
CA ILE A 212 -4.07 3.12 -15.29
C ILE A 212 -3.40 4.17 -16.19
N VAL A 213 -3.28 3.87 -17.47
CA VAL A 213 -2.73 4.78 -18.49
C VAL A 213 -3.79 5.12 -19.54
N HIS A 214 -3.64 6.28 -20.17
CA HIS A 214 -4.56 6.74 -21.21
C HIS A 214 -4.54 5.80 -22.43
N SER A 215 -5.71 5.59 -23.03
CA SER A 215 -5.87 4.74 -24.22
C SER A 215 -5.16 5.32 -25.45
N ASP A 216 -5.13 6.65 -25.59
CA ASP A 216 -4.53 7.35 -26.73
C ASP A 216 -3.02 7.61 -26.56
N ASP A 217 -2.57 7.77 -25.31
CA ASP A 217 -1.15 7.91 -24.96
C ASP A 217 -0.81 6.97 -23.79
N PRO A 218 -0.30 5.75 -24.06
CA PRO A 218 0.00 4.78 -23.02
C PRO A 218 1.23 5.15 -22.17
N THR A 219 1.86 6.30 -22.42
CA THR A 219 2.93 6.84 -21.58
C THR A 219 2.42 7.84 -20.53
N ALA A 220 1.17 8.27 -20.66
CA ALA A 220 0.51 9.16 -19.72
C ALA A 220 -0.36 8.37 -18.72
N ILE A 221 -0.12 8.57 -17.42
CA ILE A 221 -0.84 7.90 -16.35
C ILE A 221 -2.16 8.64 -16.06
N SER A 222 -3.29 7.94 -16.19
CA SER A 222 -4.63 8.43 -15.85
C SER A 222 -4.93 8.30 -14.36
N GLY A 223 -4.39 7.29 -13.68
CA GLY A 223 -4.69 7.07 -12.27
C GLY A 223 -3.99 5.88 -11.63
N VAL A 224 -4.20 5.74 -10.32
CA VAL A 224 -3.74 4.62 -9.49
C VAL A 224 -4.95 4.05 -8.76
N ILE A 225 -5.13 2.73 -8.81
CA ILE A 225 -6.28 2.03 -8.24
C ILE A 225 -5.85 1.02 -7.18
N ASP A 226 -6.83 0.38 -6.55
CA ASP A 226 -6.65 -0.66 -5.54
C ASP A 226 -5.76 -0.28 -4.35
N TRP A 227 -6.04 0.88 -3.79
CA TRP A 227 -5.41 1.39 -2.58
C TRP A 227 -5.78 0.58 -1.29
N GLU A 228 -6.42 -0.59 -1.40
CA GLU A 228 -6.81 -1.40 -0.24
C GLU A 228 -5.57 -1.71 0.62
N GLY A 229 -5.65 -1.43 1.93
CA GLY A 229 -4.52 -1.59 2.84
C GLY A 229 -3.45 -0.48 2.74
N ALA A 230 -3.68 0.56 1.92
CA ALA A 230 -2.86 1.76 1.94
C ALA A 230 -2.84 2.38 3.33
N ARG A 231 -1.68 2.93 3.68
CA ARG A 231 -1.35 3.28 5.05
C ARG A 231 -0.26 4.32 5.10
N THR A 232 -0.06 4.89 6.26
CA THR A 232 1.06 5.78 6.54
C THR A 232 2.12 5.04 7.33
N VAL A 233 3.39 5.18 6.93
CA VAL A 233 4.53 4.51 7.57
C VAL A 233 5.75 5.43 7.59
N PRO A 234 6.75 5.19 8.46
CA PRO A 234 8.03 5.88 8.36
C PRO A 234 8.61 5.71 6.96
N MET A 235 9.24 6.76 6.42
CA MET A 235 9.74 6.75 5.03
C MET A 235 10.70 5.59 4.72
N TRP A 236 11.47 5.12 5.71
CA TRP A 236 12.35 3.96 5.55
C TRP A 236 11.59 2.63 5.39
N ALA A 237 10.33 2.57 5.82
CA ALA A 237 9.44 1.41 5.67
C ALA A 237 8.58 1.52 4.38
N ALA A 238 8.49 2.70 3.77
CA ALA A 238 7.81 2.91 2.49
C ALA A 238 8.69 2.42 1.33
N ASN A 239 8.59 1.13 1.05
CA ASN A 239 9.33 0.50 -0.03
C ASN A 239 8.36 -0.09 -1.07
N PRO A 240 8.32 0.45 -2.30
CA PRO A 240 7.41 -0.06 -3.32
C PRO A 240 7.83 -1.47 -3.74
N CYS A 241 6.89 -2.40 -3.71
CA CYS A 241 7.04 -3.67 -4.38
C CYS A 241 6.75 -3.48 -5.87
N PHE A 242 7.74 -3.00 -6.64
CA PHE A 242 7.60 -2.85 -8.09
C PHE A 242 7.50 -4.24 -8.75
N ARG A 243 6.27 -4.74 -8.88
CA ARG A 243 5.95 -5.95 -9.63
C ARG A 243 5.72 -5.59 -11.09
N TRP A 244 6.61 -6.04 -11.95
CA TRP A 244 6.51 -5.93 -13.41
C TRP A 244 5.68 -7.06 -13.98
N ALA A 245 5.33 -6.95 -15.28
CA ALA A 245 4.68 -8.05 -15.98
C ALA A 245 5.51 -9.33 -15.77
N LEU A 246 4.84 -10.38 -15.29
CA LEU A 246 5.45 -11.65 -14.85
C LEU A 246 6.35 -12.29 -15.92
N PHE A 247 6.17 -11.90 -17.18
CA PHE A 247 6.83 -12.47 -18.35
C PHE A 247 7.91 -11.57 -18.97
N SER A 248 8.16 -10.37 -18.43
CA SER A 248 9.23 -9.51 -18.96
C SER A 248 10.60 -10.15 -18.68
N PRO A 249 11.54 -10.13 -19.65
CA PRO A 249 12.89 -10.66 -19.45
C PRO A 249 13.59 -10.02 -18.26
N PRO A 250 14.44 -10.76 -17.49
CA PRO A 250 15.13 -10.21 -16.32
C PRO A 250 15.94 -8.95 -16.62
N GLU A 251 16.55 -8.85 -17.79
CA GLU A 251 17.33 -7.67 -18.19
C GLU A 251 16.44 -6.41 -18.33
N GLU A 252 15.24 -6.57 -18.87
CA GLU A 252 14.25 -5.50 -18.97
C GLU A 252 13.77 -5.07 -17.58
N GLN A 253 13.43 -6.02 -16.70
CA GLN A 253 13.04 -5.73 -15.33
C GLN A 253 14.13 -4.95 -14.59
N HIS A 254 15.39 -5.38 -14.68
CA HIS A 254 16.52 -4.67 -14.10
C HIS A 254 16.71 -3.26 -14.67
N HIS A 255 16.50 -3.08 -15.98
CA HIS A 255 16.60 -1.78 -16.62
C HIS A 255 15.53 -0.81 -16.11
N VAL A 256 14.28 -1.28 -16.06
CA VAL A 256 13.13 -0.48 -15.61
C VAL A 256 13.23 -0.15 -14.13
N HIS A 257 13.60 -1.12 -13.28
CA HIS A 257 13.86 -0.88 -11.85
C HIS A 257 14.96 0.17 -11.64
N ARG A 258 16.00 0.16 -12.48
CA ARG A 258 17.07 1.16 -12.41
C ARG A 258 16.54 2.55 -12.77
N ILE A 259 15.81 2.69 -13.87
CA ILE A 259 15.23 3.98 -14.29
C ILE A 259 14.35 4.57 -13.18
N LEU A 260 13.44 3.76 -12.64
CA LEU A 260 12.54 4.19 -11.57
C LEU A 260 13.29 4.64 -10.32
N ARG A 261 14.22 3.81 -9.86
CA ARG A 261 15.01 4.10 -8.66
C ARG A 261 15.83 5.38 -8.85
N ASP A 262 16.49 5.53 -9.99
CA ASP A 262 17.28 6.71 -10.31
C ASP A 262 16.39 7.96 -10.38
N ARG A 263 15.19 7.82 -10.96
CA ARG A 263 14.20 8.90 -11.02
C ARG A 263 13.72 9.30 -9.62
N ILE A 264 13.26 8.36 -8.80
CA ILE A 264 12.79 8.62 -7.43
C ILE A 264 13.92 9.17 -6.56
N LYS A 265 15.15 8.66 -6.71
CA LYS A 265 16.32 9.19 -6.02
C LYS A 265 16.57 10.66 -6.39
N ALA A 266 16.42 11.02 -7.66
CA ALA A 266 16.65 12.37 -8.13
C ALA A 266 15.56 13.35 -7.66
N THR A 267 14.30 12.91 -7.57
CA THR A 267 13.15 13.75 -7.19
C THR A 267 12.86 13.74 -5.69
N THR A 268 13.22 12.65 -5.00
CA THR A 268 12.95 12.40 -3.56
C THR A 268 14.23 11.91 -2.86
N PRO A 269 15.27 12.75 -2.72
CA PRO A 269 16.55 12.35 -2.12
C PRO A 269 16.42 11.90 -0.66
N ASP A 270 15.41 12.39 0.07
CA ASP A 270 15.11 11.99 1.45
C ASP A 270 14.76 10.50 1.54
N TRP A 271 13.99 9.99 0.57
CA TRP A 271 13.67 8.57 0.50
C TRP A 271 14.92 7.73 0.25
N TRP A 272 15.81 8.19 -0.64
CA TRP A 272 17.08 7.51 -0.88
C TRP A 272 17.94 7.45 0.40
N ARG A 273 17.98 8.53 1.18
CA ARG A 273 18.66 8.54 2.49
C ARG A 273 17.97 7.61 3.49
N ALA A 274 16.63 7.61 3.51
CA ALA A 274 15.84 6.74 4.36
C ALA A 274 15.99 5.24 4.02
N LEU A 275 16.52 4.89 2.85
CA LEU A 275 16.87 3.51 2.49
C LEU A 275 18.37 3.18 2.67
N GLY A 276 19.16 4.12 3.18
CA GLY A 276 20.59 3.94 3.41
C GLY A 276 20.92 2.98 4.55
N GLU A 277 22.22 2.88 4.85
CA GLU A 277 22.77 2.07 5.95
C GLU A 277 22.28 2.55 7.33
N GLU A 278 22.06 3.86 7.50
CA GLU A 278 21.62 4.46 8.77
C GLU A 278 20.26 3.92 9.26
N THR A 279 19.38 3.53 8.33
CA THR A 279 18.05 2.99 8.66
C THR A 279 17.98 1.47 8.54
N LEU A 280 19.07 0.80 8.16
CA LEU A 280 19.12 -0.66 8.01
C LEU A 280 18.71 -1.38 9.31
N PRO A 281 19.16 -0.99 10.51
CA PRO A 281 18.73 -1.63 11.76
C PRO A 281 17.21 -1.60 11.96
N MET A 282 16.57 -0.46 11.65
CA MET A 282 15.11 -0.30 11.77
C MET A 282 14.34 -1.18 10.78
N ARG A 283 14.80 -1.25 9.52
CA ARG A 283 14.23 -2.15 8.49
C ARG A 283 14.36 -3.63 8.87
N LEU A 284 15.48 -4.04 9.47
CA LEU A 284 15.66 -5.39 9.99
C LEU A 284 14.71 -5.70 11.16
N LEU A 285 14.50 -4.74 12.06
CA LEU A 285 13.52 -4.87 13.15
C LEU A 285 12.08 -4.94 12.63
N GLU A 286 11.72 -4.14 11.61
CA GLU A 286 10.42 -4.23 10.95
C GLU A 286 10.20 -5.62 10.35
N GLN A 287 11.21 -6.16 9.63
CA GLN A 287 11.12 -7.49 9.07
C GLN A 287 10.92 -8.54 10.18
N ARG A 288 11.70 -8.49 11.25
CA ARG A 288 11.55 -9.39 12.41
C ARG A 288 10.18 -9.27 13.04
N ALA A 289 9.63 -8.06 13.15
CA ALA A 289 8.28 -7.83 13.66
C ALA A 289 7.22 -8.47 12.76
N ARG A 290 7.28 -8.27 11.43
CA ARG A 290 6.32 -8.87 10.49
C ARG A 290 6.35 -10.40 10.51
N CYS A 291 7.53 -10.97 10.71
CA CYS A 291 7.75 -12.41 10.76
C CYS A 291 7.59 -13.01 12.16
N SER A 292 7.24 -12.21 13.17
CA SER A 292 7.10 -12.67 14.56
C SER A 292 6.05 -13.77 14.68
N MET A 293 5.02 -13.71 13.83
CA MET A 293 3.92 -14.67 13.72
C MET A 293 4.29 -15.92 12.92
N TRP A 294 5.55 -16.13 12.55
CA TRP A 294 5.96 -17.36 11.86
C TRP A 294 6.51 -18.35 12.90
N THR A 295 6.48 -19.65 12.59
CA THR A 295 7.01 -20.67 13.50
C THR A 295 8.50 -20.42 13.76
N PRO A 296 8.95 -20.33 15.03
CA PRO A 296 10.36 -20.10 15.34
C PRO A 296 11.25 -21.16 14.66
N GLY A 297 12.26 -20.70 13.91
CA GLY A 297 13.18 -21.57 13.15
C GLY A 297 12.79 -21.85 11.69
N SER A 298 11.61 -21.43 11.24
CA SER A 298 11.24 -21.51 9.81
C SER A 298 11.94 -20.45 8.95
N MET A 299 12.43 -19.38 9.57
CA MET A 299 13.24 -18.34 8.93
C MET A 299 14.68 -18.40 9.39
N ASN A 300 15.60 -18.42 8.43
CA ASN A 300 17.00 -18.14 8.66
C ASN A 300 17.26 -16.63 8.49
N PHE A 301 17.39 -15.90 9.59
CA PHE A 301 17.70 -14.46 9.55
C PHE A 301 19.15 -14.16 9.17
N ASP A 302 20.05 -15.14 9.20
CA ASP A 302 21.40 -15.01 8.66
C ASP A 302 21.38 -14.95 7.12
N ASN A 303 20.26 -15.33 6.50
CA ASN A 303 20.03 -15.24 5.06
C ASN A 303 18.59 -14.78 4.77
N PRO A 304 18.28 -13.48 4.97
CA PRO A 304 16.91 -12.97 4.81
C PRO A 304 16.40 -13.27 3.40
N PRO A 305 15.11 -13.65 3.22
CA PRO A 305 14.64 -14.07 1.91
C PRO A 305 14.80 -12.96 0.84
N HIS A 306 15.02 -13.35 -0.42
CA HIS A 306 15.34 -12.44 -1.53
C HIS A 306 14.30 -11.33 -1.81
N HIS A 307 13.08 -11.46 -1.30
CA HIS A 307 12.04 -10.41 -1.38
C HIS A 307 12.24 -9.29 -0.34
N PHE A 308 13.14 -9.47 0.64
CA PHE A 308 13.39 -8.56 1.76
C PHE A 308 14.70 -7.80 1.65
N SER A 309 15.67 -8.33 0.90
CA SER A 309 16.63 -7.47 0.23
C SER A 309 15.83 -6.66 -0.76
N VAL A 310 15.68 -5.35 -0.51
CA VAL A 310 15.56 -4.41 -1.61
C VAL A 310 16.52 -4.92 -2.69
N GLN A 311 16.05 -5.09 -3.93
CA GLN A 311 16.96 -5.04 -5.06
C GLN A 311 17.57 -3.63 -5.05
N ILE A 312 18.49 -3.37 -4.12
CA ILE A 312 19.64 -2.51 -4.27
C ILE A 312 20.61 -3.48 -4.93
N PRO A 313 20.58 -3.65 -6.26
CA PRO A 313 21.57 -4.48 -6.92
C PRO A 313 22.88 -3.73 -6.66
N ASN A 314 23.76 -4.35 -5.87
CA ASN A 314 25.16 -4.01 -5.72
C ASN A 314 25.51 -2.75 -4.91
N LEU A 315 25.01 -2.63 -3.68
CA LEU A 315 25.83 -2.02 -2.62
C LEU A 315 25.77 -2.91 -1.39
N LEU A 316 26.93 -3.53 -1.09
CA LEU A 316 27.29 -4.26 0.13
C LEU A 316 26.71 -5.67 0.30
N LEU A 317 27.29 -6.65 -0.41
CA LEU A 317 27.64 -7.97 0.16
C LEU A 317 28.56 -8.76 -0.80
N VAL A 318 29.79 -8.28 -0.99
CA VAL A 318 30.97 -9.15 -1.19
C VAL A 318 32.16 -8.50 -0.50
N SER A 319 32.45 -8.92 0.73
CA SER A 319 33.74 -9.54 1.01
C SER A 319 33.73 -10.08 2.43
N SER A 320 34.01 -11.37 2.51
CA SER A 320 34.52 -12.03 3.70
C SER A 320 35.62 -11.18 4.36
N THR A 321 35.42 -10.73 5.59
CA THR A 321 36.51 -10.23 6.42
C THR A 321 37.17 -11.40 7.14
N ARG A 322 38.01 -12.12 6.39
CA ARG A 322 39.32 -12.51 6.91
C ARG A 322 40.27 -11.39 6.51
N SER A 323 40.80 -10.69 7.51
CA SER A 323 42.11 -10.04 7.56
C SER A 323 42.62 -9.33 6.30
N VAL A 324 42.80 -8.01 6.38
CA VAL A 324 44.13 -7.35 6.33
C VAL A 324 43.91 -5.84 6.32
N TYR A 325 44.54 -5.17 7.29
CA TYR A 325 44.79 -3.73 7.30
C TYR A 325 45.59 -3.31 6.05
N SER A 326 45.16 -2.25 5.36
CA SER A 326 45.97 -1.04 5.11
C SER A 326 45.53 -0.30 3.84
N SER A 327 45.54 1.02 3.97
CA SER A 327 45.83 2.01 2.91
C SER A 327 44.89 2.08 1.72
N ILE A 328 44.18 3.20 1.59
CA ILE A 328 44.52 4.24 0.61
C ILE A 328 43.77 5.52 0.95
N SER A 329 44.57 6.57 1.09
CA SER A 329 44.22 7.97 1.20
C SER A 329 43.82 8.56 -0.16
N ASN A 330 43.00 9.60 -0.08
CA ASN A 330 42.90 10.74 -1.00
C ASN A 330 42.15 10.56 -2.31
N GLY A 331 41.02 11.25 -2.37
CA GLY A 331 40.85 12.33 -3.33
C GLY A 331 39.70 12.13 -4.29
N PHE A 332 38.57 12.83 -4.07
CA PHE A 332 37.77 13.39 -5.16
C PHE A 332 36.82 14.46 -4.61
N ALA A 333 37.13 15.71 -4.94
CA ALA A 333 36.24 16.87 -4.87
C ALA A 333 36.29 17.57 -6.24
N PHE A 334 35.21 18.30 -6.58
CA PHE A 334 34.88 18.95 -7.86
C PHE A 334 34.26 18.01 -8.92
N LEU A 335 33.09 18.28 -9.50
CA LEU A 335 32.55 19.56 -9.98
C LEU A 335 30.99 19.54 -9.98
N VAL A 336 30.36 20.49 -9.28
CA VAL A 336 28.93 20.80 -9.38
C VAL A 336 28.79 22.08 -10.19
N SER A 337 28.15 22.03 -11.37
CA SER A 337 27.37 23.19 -11.84
C SER A 337 26.50 22.90 -13.06
N LYS A 338 25.23 23.31 -12.89
CA LYS A 338 24.30 23.88 -13.86
C LYS A 338 23.69 22.96 -14.91
N MET A 339 22.38 22.71 -14.76
CA MET A 339 21.38 23.38 -15.60
C MET A 339 20.03 23.43 -14.91
N ALA A 340 19.49 24.64 -14.80
CA ALA A 340 18.10 24.92 -14.52
C ALA A 340 17.38 25.08 -15.86
N ALA A 341 16.23 24.43 -16.03
CA ALA A 341 15.20 24.87 -16.95
C ALA A 341 13.84 24.33 -16.47
N SER A 342 12.92 25.26 -16.27
CA SER A 342 11.55 25.10 -15.82
C SER A 342 10.78 23.97 -16.51
N PHE A 343 10.08 23.17 -15.71
CA PHE A 343 8.80 22.57 -16.10
C PHE A 343 7.87 22.61 -14.89
N LEU A 344 6.94 23.56 -14.90
CA LEU A 344 5.76 23.56 -14.04
C LEU A 344 4.77 22.56 -14.65
N PHE A 345 4.88 21.28 -14.29
CA PHE A 345 3.75 20.37 -14.43
C PHE A 345 2.86 20.55 -13.20
N LYS A 346 1.72 21.20 -13.41
CA LYS A 346 0.58 21.10 -12.51
C LYS A 346 0.06 19.66 -12.68
N VAL A 347 0.54 18.74 -11.86
CA VAL A 347 -0.21 17.50 -11.62
C VAL A 347 -1.43 17.95 -10.85
N SER A 348 -2.53 18.19 -11.56
CA SER A 348 -3.85 18.23 -10.97
C SER A 348 -4.11 16.83 -10.45
N MET A 349 -3.72 16.58 -9.21
CA MET A 349 -4.25 15.47 -8.44
C MET A 349 -5.74 15.77 -8.35
N ILE A 350 -6.53 15.16 -9.23
CA ILE A 350 -7.98 15.10 -9.04
C ILE A 350 -8.13 14.17 -7.83
N VAL A 351 -8.02 14.74 -6.64
CA VAL A 351 -8.54 14.14 -5.43
C VAL A 351 -10.04 14.23 -5.58
N VAL A 352 -10.64 13.24 -6.24
CA VAL A 352 -12.08 13.05 -6.20
C VAL A 352 -12.43 12.84 -4.72
N PRO A 353 -13.35 13.61 -4.11
CA PRO A 353 -13.56 13.63 -2.66
C PRO A 353 -14.13 12.36 -2.00
N SER A 354 -14.02 11.17 -2.62
CA SER A 354 -14.70 9.96 -2.15
C SER A 354 -13.83 8.71 -2.28
N PHE A 355 -12.79 8.63 -1.45
CA PHE A 355 -11.89 7.48 -1.38
C PHE A 355 -11.64 7.19 0.10
N MET A 356 -11.95 6.01 0.61
CA MET A 356 -11.08 5.21 1.50
C MET A 356 -11.73 5.00 2.88
N SER A 357 -12.63 4.03 2.98
CA SER A 357 -13.28 3.69 4.24
C SER A 357 -13.33 2.18 4.42
N TYR A 358 -12.47 1.62 5.27
CA TYR A 358 -12.71 0.35 5.95
C TYR A 358 -12.11 0.38 7.35
N LEU A 359 -12.90 -0.13 8.31
CA LEU A 359 -12.59 -0.57 9.68
C LEU A 359 -12.95 0.36 10.85
N LEU A 360 -14.25 0.52 11.10
CA LEU A 360 -14.88 0.13 12.37
C LEU A 360 -16.39 0.39 12.28
N GLU A 361 -17.19 -0.58 12.69
CA GLU A 361 -18.25 -0.25 13.65
C GLU A 361 -18.64 -1.49 14.46
N TYR A 362 -18.28 -1.45 15.74
CA TYR A 362 -19.20 -1.93 16.76
C TYR A 362 -20.12 -0.76 17.11
N LYS A 363 -21.36 -0.84 16.64
CA LYS A 363 -22.53 -0.03 17.02
C LYS A 363 -22.35 1.50 16.97
N CYS A 364 -22.81 2.11 15.89
CA CYS A 364 -23.56 3.35 15.95
C CYS A 364 -24.63 3.38 14.85
N TYR A 365 -25.88 3.17 15.29
CA TYR A 365 -27.04 3.54 14.50
C TYR A 365 -27.12 5.07 14.33
N ILE A 366 -27.88 5.48 13.32
CA ILE A 366 -28.66 6.72 13.13
C ILE A 366 -28.14 7.56 11.95
N ASP A 367 -28.77 7.48 10.77
CA ASP A 367 -30.07 8.02 10.29
C ASP A 367 -29.91 9.41 9.66
N ILE A 368 -30.42 9.55 8.44
CA ILE A 368 -30.24 10.71 7.56
C ILE A 368 -31.42 11.65 7.78
N GLY A 369 -31.20 12.73 8.54
CA GLY A 369 -32.11 13.86 8.59
C GLY A 369 -31.81 14.83 7.44
N ALA A 370 -32.78 15.00 6.53
CA ALA A 370 -32.75 16.05 5.52
C ALA A 370 -32.83 17.43 6.19
N VAL A 371 -31.88 18.31 5.88
CA VAL A 371 -32.02 19.75 6.14
C VAL A 371 -32.28 20.42 4.81
N SER A 372 -33.55 20.79 4.60
CA SER A 372 -33.91 21.88 3.71
C SER A 372 -33.36 23.18 4.30
N ALA A 373 -32.60 23.91 3.51
CA ALA A 373 -32.40 25.33 3.69
C ALA A 373 -32.79 26.02 2.38
N ASP A 374 -34.09 26.29 2.24
CA ASP A 374 -34.50 27.56 1.67
C ASP A 374 -33.88 28.67 2.51
N LEU A 375 -33.29 29.69 1.87
CA LEU A 375 -33.36 31.07 2.31
C LEU A 375 -32.90 31.97 1.14
N ASP A 376 -33.89 32.72 0.63
CA ASP A 376 -33.92 33.99 -0.11
C ASP A 376 -32.61 34.62 -0.66
#